data_AF-A0A8S2GA57-F1
#
_entry.id   AF-A0A8S2GA57-F1
#
_cell.length_a   1.000
_cell.length_b   1.000
_cell.length_c   1.000
_cell.angle_alpha   90.00
_cell.angle_beta   90.00
_cell.angle_gamma   90.00
#
_symmetry.space_group_name_H-M   'P 1'
#
loop_
_entity.id
_entity.type
_entity.pdbx_description
1 polymer ?
#
loop_
_entity_poly.entity_id
_entity_poly.type
_entity_poly.pdbx_seq_one_letter_code
_entity_poly.pdbx_strand_id
1 'polypeptide(L)'
;ELNSLLEVNRLTHELLSKYLLLDDFESLLNEVNHSVSAPYGRIALHIFWELTYDFLPHYCYNGSTNRFVKTQLPHVNEVQREKVGREIPDSQLWGTRELNQAYEVVNNLYRGFV
;
A
#
# COMPACT_ATOMS: atom_id res chain seq x y z
N GLU A 1 -5.24 1.46 1.25
CA GLU A 1 -5.08 0.86 -0.10
C GLU A 1 -4.35 -0.48 -0.06
N LEU A 2 -3.03 -0.53 0.21
CA LEU A 2 -2.27 -1.80 0.23
C LEU A 2 -2.93 -2.89 1.08
N ASN A 3 -3.28 -2.57 2.33
CA ASN A 3 -3.92 -3.54 3.23
C ASN A 3 -5.24 -4.07 2.67
N SER A 4 -6.10 -3.18 2.16
CA SER A 4 -7.36 -3.57 1.53
C SER A 4 -7.15 -4.50 0.34
N LEU A 5 -6.08 -4.29 -0.44
CA LEU A 5 -5.77 -5.14 -1.59
C LEU A 5 -5.24 -6.50 -1.13
N LEU A 6 -4.44 -6.55 -0.06
CA LEU A 6 -3.98 -7.80 0.55
C LEU A 6 -5.15 -8.63 1.09
N GLU A 7 -6.15 -7.99 1.71
CA GLU A 7 -7.37 -8.69 2.16
C GLU A 7 -8.16 -9.29 1.00
N VAL A 8 -8.29 -8.57 -0.12
CA VAL A 8 -8.92 -9.12 -1.35
C VAL A 8 -8.10 -10.28 -1.92
N ASN A 9 -6.78 -10.19 -1.90
CA ASN A 9 -5.91 -11.29 -2.33
C ASN A 9 -6.03 -12.52 -1.42
N ARG A 10 -6.15 -12.31 -0.10
CA ARG A 10 -6.38 -13.38 0.89
C ARG A 10 -7.70 -14.08 0.63
N LEU A 11 -8.78 -13.32 0.39
CA LEU A 11 -10.08 -13.89 0.03
C LEU A 11 -10.03 -14.65 -1.30
N THR A 12 -9.30 -14.12 -2.28
CA THR A 12 -9.11 -14.78 -3.57
C THR A 12 -8.39 -16.13 -3.41
N HIS A 13 -7.34 -16.16 -2.59
CA HIS A 13 -6.62 -17.38 -2.23
C HIS A 13 -7.56 -18.39 -1.56
N GLU A 14 -8.34 -17.97 -0.55
CA GLU A 14 -9.29 -18.84 0.16
C GLU A 14 -10.32 -19.47 -0.80
N LEU A 15 -10.84 -18.71 -1.76
CA LEU A 15 -11.79 -19.20 -2.75
C LEU A 15 -11.16 -20.20 -3.73
N LEU A 16 -9.93 -19.94 -4.17
CA LEU A 16 -9.20 -20.81 -5.10
C LEU A 16 -8.74 -22.12 -4.43
N SER A 17 -8.30 -22.04 -3.16
CA SER A 17 -7.84 -23.20 -2.38
C SER A 17 -8.92 -24.26 -2.15
N LYS A 18 -10.20 -23.95 -2.38
CA LYS A 18 -11.30 -24.93 -2.38
C LYS A 18 -11.19 -25.95 -3.52
N TYR A 19 -10.50 -25.60 -4.61
CA TYR A 19 -10.44 -26.38 -5.84
C TYR A 19 -9.02 -26.63 -6.33
N LEU A 20 -8.05 -25.82 -5.89
CA LEU A 20 -6.65 -25.89 -6.31
C LEU A 20 -5.75 -26.11 -5.09
N LEU A 21 -4.67 -26.88 -5.27
CA LEU A 21 -3.62 -26.98 -4.26
C LEU A 21 -2.67 -25.78 -4.46
N LEU A 22 -2.72 -24.84 -3.53
CA LEU A 22 -1.90 -23.64 -3.49
C LEU A 22 -0.99 -23.67 -2.27
N ASP A 23 0.16 -23.02 -2.37
CA ASP A 23 1.00 -22.75 -1.20
C ASP A 23 0.23 -21.87 -0.19
N ASP A 24 0.64 -21.93 1.06
CA ASP A 24 0.07 -21.10 2.12
C ASP A 24 0.20 -19.61 1.78
N PHE A 25 -0.87 -18.84 2.04
CA PHE A 25 -0.91 -17.43 1.69
C PHE A 25 0.19 -16.61 2.36
N GLU A 26 0.53 -16.91 3.63
CA GLU A 26 1.59 -16.19 4.33
C GLU A 26 2.96 -16.53 3.74
N SER A 27 3.16 -17.77 3.27
CA SER A 27 4.38 -18.15 2.56
C SER A 27 4.54 -17.33 1.28
N LEU A 28 3.48 -17.24 0.46
CA LEU A 28 3.46 -16.45 -0.77
C LEU A 28 3.69 -14.95 -0.48
N LEU A 29 3.03 -14.41 0.53
CA LEU A 29 3.18 -13.01 0.93
C LEU A 29 4.60 -12.71 1.40
N ASN A 30 5.19 -13.60 2.21
CA ASN A 30 6.57 -13.45 2.67
C ASN A 30 7.57 -13.50 1.53
N GLU A 31 7.36 -14.39 0.55
CA GLU A 31 8.20 -14.47 -0.64
C GLU A 31 8.15 -13.16 -1.43
N VAL A 32 6.96 -12.65 -1.77
CA VAL A 32 6.81 -11.41 -2.55
C VAL A 32 7.25 -10.16 -1.79
N ASN A 33 7.05 -10.16 -0.47
CA ASN A 33 7.57 -9.12 0.43
C ASN A 33 9.09 -9.25 0.66
N HIS A 34 9.74 -10.28 0.11
CA HIS A 34 11.15 -10.59 0.32
C HIS A 34 11.53 -10.72 1.82
N SER A 35 10.61 -11.19 2.66
CA SER A 35 10.80 -11.39 4.10
C SER A 35 11.12 -12.84 4.49
N VAL A 36 11.46 -13.70 3.53
CA VAL A 36 11.88 -15.10 3.78
C VAL A 36 13.34 -15.17 4.22
N SER A 37 14.24 -14.55 3.45
CA SER A 37 15.69 -14.60 3.68
C SER A 37 16.27 -13.34 4.32
N ALA A 38 15.48 -12.25 4.34
CA ALA A 38 15.87 -10.98 4.94
C ALA A 38 14.98 -10.66 6.17
N PRO A 39 15.55 -10.01 7.20
CA PRO A 39 14.83 -9.70 8.44
C PRO A 39 13.74 -8.63 8.26
N TYR A 40 13.81 -7.82 7.20
CA TYR A 40 12.84 -6.76 6.90
C TYR A 40 12.39 -6.89 5.46
N GLY A 41 11.08 -7.03 5.26
CA GLY A 41 10.48 -7.07 3.94
C GLY A 41 10.38 -5.69 3.27
N ARG A 42 10.04 -5.70 1.98
CA ARG A 42 9.85 -4.52 1.13
C ARG A 42 8.88 -3.51 1.74
N ILE A 43 7.79 -3.97 2.35
CA ILE A 43 6.79 -3.10 2.98
C ILE A 43 7.42 -2.31 4.13
N ALA A 44 8.13 -2.98 5.04
CA ALA A 44 8.76 -2.32 6.19
C ALA A 44 9.84 -1.31 5.75
N LEU A 45 10.66 -1.68 4.76
CA LEU A 45 11.68 -0.80 4.19
C LEU A 45 11.05 0.42 3.50
N HIS A 46 9.94 0.24 2.78
CA HIS A 46 9.23 1.33 2.14
C HIS A 46 8.57 2.27 3.15
N ILE A 47 7.99 1.75 4.24
CA ILE A 47 7.49 2.58 5.35
C ILE A 47 8.61 3.42 5.94
N PHE A 48 9.77 2.83 6.23
CA PHE A 48 10.91 3.56 6.77
C PHE A 48 11.41 4.65 5.81
N TRP A 49 11.46 4.35 4.50
CA TRP A 49 11.80 5.31 3.47
C TRP A 49 10.83 6.50 3.44
N GLU A 50 9.53 6.23 3.37
CA GLU A 50 8.49 7.27 3.35
C GLU A 50 8.47 8.08 4.65
N LEU A 51 8.72 7.45 5.80
CA LEU A 51 8.87 8.16 7.07
C LEU A 51 10.00 9.18 7.03
N THR A 52 11.15 8.75 6.51
CA THR A 52 12.38 9.57 6.50
C THR A 52 12.31 10.70 5.47
N TYR A 53 11.81 10.43 4.27
CA TYR A 53 11.90 11.36 3.14
C TYR A 53 10.63 12.17 2.88
N ASP A 54 9.43 11.65 3.22
CA ASP A 54 8.17 12.40 3.05
C ASP A 54 7.59 12.81 4.40
N PHE A 55 7.26 11.87 5.27
CA PHE A 55 6.46 12.13 6.48
C PHE A 55 7.09 13.16 7.43
N LEU A 56 8.31 12.88 7.92
CA LEU A 56 8.98 13.75 8.89
C LEU A 56 9.21 15.19 8.38
N PRO A 57 9.68 15.42 7.14
CA PRO A 57 9.87 16.78 6.64
C PRO A 57 8.57 17.49 6.22
N HIS A 58 7.52 16.77 5.82
CA HIS A 58 6.34 17.38 5.20
C HIS A 58 5.06 17.38 6.05
N TYR A 59 5.00 16.74 7.21
CA TYR A 59 3.77 16.65 7.98
C TYR A 59 3.82 17.41 9.31
N CYS A 60 2.71 18.06 9.64
CA CYS A 60 2.51 18.74 10.92
C CYS A 60 1.44 18.00 11.74
N TYR A 61 1.75 17.76 13.01
CA TYR A 61 0.82 17.13 13.95
C TYR A 61 -0.19 18.15 14.49
N ASN A 62 -1.48 17.82 14.40
CA ASN A 62 -2.55 18.54 15.06
C ASN A 62 -3.03 17.76 16.29
N GLY A 63 -2.65 18.24 17.48
CA GLY A 63 -3.01 17.61 18.75
C GLY A 63 -4.50 17.64 19.09
N SER A 64 -5.31 18.51 18.47
CA SER A 64 -6.76 18.56 18.70
C SER A 64 -7.50 17.46 17.93
N THR A 65 -7.01 17.09 16.75
CA THR A 65 -7.62 16.05 15.91
C THR A 65 -6.88 14.71 15.97
N ASN A 66 -5.72 14.67 16.63
CA ASN A 66 -4.80 13.53 16.65
C ASN A 66 -4.46 13.02 15.23
N ARG A 67 -4.11 13.95 14.34
CA ARG A 67 -3.81 13.67 12.93
C ARG A 67 -2.61 14.46 12.46
N PHE A 68 -1.85 13.87 11.53
CA PHE A 68 -0.82 14.55 10.78
C PHE A 68 -1.37 15.01 9.43
N VAL A 69 -1.06 16.25 9.04
CA VAL A 69 -1.47 16.83 7.76
C VAL A 69 -0.27 17.43 7.03
N LYS A 70 -0.27 17.36 5.69
CA LYS A 70 0.82 17.92 4.88
C LYS A 70 0.93 19.43 5.07
N THR A 71 2.15 19.88 5.28
CA THR A 71 2.52 21.29 5.40
C THR A 71 2.63 21.94 4.02
N GLN A 72 2.37 23.25 3.96
CA GLN A 72 2.50 24.07 2.74
C GLN A 72 3.77 24.94 2.80
N LEU A 73 4.76 24.54 3.60
CA LEU A 73 5.97 25.34 3.79
C LEU A 73 6.80 25.38 2.49
N PRO A 74 7.28 26.57 2.06
CA PRO A 74 7.90 26.77 0.74
C PRO A 74 9.29 26.12 0.58
N HIS A 75 9.84 25.48 1.61
CA HIS A 75 11.22 24.95 1.61
C HIS A 75 11.31 23.43 1.56
N VAL A 76 10.19 22.72 1.39
CA VAL A 76 10.23 21.25 1.33
C VAL A 76 10.28 20.80 -0.13
N ASN A 77 11.38 20.12 -0.48
CA ASN A 77 11.57 19.60 -1.83
C ASN A 77 10.58 18.48 -2.10
N GLU A 78 9.91 18.52 -3.24
CA GLU A 78 9.03 17.42 -3.66
C GLU A 78 9.84 16.12 -3.80
N VAL A 79 9.34 15.07 -3.15
CA VAL A 79 9.89 13.71 -3.30
C VAL A 79 9.46 13.19 -4.67
N GLN A 80 10.41 13.12 -5.62
CA GLN A 80 10.17 12.46 -6.90
C GLN A 80 10.01 10.96 -6.68
N ARG A 81 8.83 10.45 -7.05
CA ARG A 81 8.51 9.03 -7.01
C ARG A 81 8.48 8.48 -8.42
N GLU A 82 9.12 7.34 -8.63
CA GLU A 82 9.02 6.62 -9.88
C GLU A 82 7.59 6.10 -10.04
N LYS A 83 6.94 6.44 -11.15
CA LYS A 83 5.63 5.87 -11.47
C LYS A 83 5.82 4.43 -11.89
N VAL A 84 4.90 3.56 -11.49
CA VAL A 84 4.85 2.18 -12.00
C VAL A 84 4.64 2.26 -13.51
N GLY A 85 5.69 1.96 -14.28
CA GLY A 85 5.72 2.18 -15.74
C GLY A 85 4.98 1.13 -16.58
N ARG A 86 4.37 0.12 -15.94
CA ARG A 86 3.66 -0.97 -16.60
C ARG A 86 2.17 -0.90 -16.29
N GLU A 87 1.33 -0.96 -17.32
CA GLU A 87 -0.10 -1.15 -17.15
C GLU A 87 -0.35 -2.50 -16.48
N ILE A 88 -0.99 -2.48 -15.31
CA ILE A 88 -1.36 -3.67 -14.56
C ILE A 88 -2.80 -4.03 -15.00
N PRO A 89 -3.05 -5.25 -15.48
CA PRO A 89 -4.40 -5.71 -15.80
C PRO A 89 -5.36 -5.55 -14.61
N ASP A 90 -6.61 -5.17 -14.88
CA ASP A 90 -7.63 -4.99 -13.83
C ASP A 90 -7.80 -6.26 -12.96
N SER A 91 -7.64 -7.44 -13.57
CA SER A 91 -7.71 -8.75 -12.89
C SER A 91 -6.61 -9.00 -11.86
N GLN A 92 -5.49 -8.26 -11.93
CA GLN A 92 -4.39 -8.32 -10.96
C GLN A 92 -4.50 -7.25 -9.87
N LEU A 93 -5.53 -6.40 -9.91
CA LEU A 93 -5.84 -5.41 -8.88
C LEU A 93 -7.14 -5.80 -8.17
N TRP A 94 -8.24 -5.09 -8.41
CA TRP A 94 -9.51 -5.30 -7.73
C TRP A 94 -10.48 -6.19 -8.54
N GLY A 95 -10.03 -6.75 -9.67
CA GLY A 95 -10.77 -7.69 -10.50
C GLY A 95 -11.34 -7.07 -11.77
N THR A 96 -12.08 -5.96 -11.65
CA THR A 96 -12.65 -5.23 -12.79
C THR A 96 -12.38 -3.74 -12.70
N ARG A 97 -12.55 -3.03 -13.81
CA ARG A 97 -12.39 -1.58 -13.88
C ARG A 97 -13.33 -0.83 -12.92
N GLU A 98 -14.57 -1.30 -12.77
CA GLU A 98 -15.57 -0.69 -11.89
C GLU A 98 -15.16 -0.86 -10.42
N LEU A 99 -14.63 -2.03 -10.05
CA LEU A 99 -14.10 -2.27 -8.72
C LEU A 99 -12.84 -1.43 -8.46
N ASN A 100 -11.96 -1.29 -9.44
CA ASN A 100 -10.80 -0.41 -9.33
C ASN A 100 -11.21 1.03 -8.99
N GLN A 101 -12.23 1.57 -9.68
CA GLN A 101 -12.76 2.90 -9.39
C GLN A 101 -13.42 2.99 -8.00
N ALA A 102 -14.22 2.00 -7.62
CA ALA A 102 -14.89 2.00 -6.32
C ALA A 102 -13.87 1.98 -5.16
N TYR A 103 -12.87 1.10 -5.23
CA TYR A 103 -11.82 1.03 -4.21
C TYR A 103 -10.93 2.26 -4.22
N GLU A 104 -10.66 2.89 -5.37
CA GLU A 104 -9.93 4.15 -5.43
C GLU A 104 -10.66 5.25 -4.64
N VAL A 105 -11.97 5.42 -4.83
CA VAL A 105 -12.77 6.41 -4.09
C VAL A 105 -12.73 6.16 -2.59
N VAL A 106 -12.89 4.90 -2.15
CA VAL A 106 -12.84 4.54 -0.73
C VAL A 106 -11.45 4.82 -0.14
N ASN A 107 -10.38 4.43 -0.84
CA ASN A 107 -9.02 4.61 -0.38
C ASN A 107 -8.56 6.08 -0.38
N ASN A 108 -9.13 6.92 -1.26
CA ASN A 108 -8.85 8.35 -1.29
C ASN A 108 -9.24 9.07 0.01
N LEU A 109 -10.19 8.54 0.78
CA LEU A 109 -10.57 9.08 2.09
C LEU A 109 -9.40 9.09 3.10
N TYR A 110 -8.39 8.25 2.88
CA TYR A 110 -7.22 8.11 3.75
C TYR A 110 -5.96 8.83 3.23
N ARG A 111 -6.02 9.55 2.10
CA ARG A 111 -4.84 10.22 1.52
C ARG A 111 -4.55 11.59 2.12
N GLY A 112 -5.53 12.23 2.76
CA GLY A 112 -5.42 13.62 3.23
C GLY A 112 -4.74 13.80 4.59
N PHE A 113 -4.54 12.71 5.34
CA PHE A 113 -3.95 12.73 6.68
C PHE A 113 -3.30 11.39 6.99
N VAL A 114 -2.46 11.37 8.03
CA VAL A 114 -1.97 10.16 8.70
C VAL A 114 -2.48 10.14 10.13
#